data_AF-A0A1I3UGI4-F1
#
_entry.id   AF-A0A1I3UGI4-F1
#
_cell.length_a   1.000
_cell.length_b   1.000
_cell.length_c   1.000
_cell.angle_alpha   90.00
_cell.angle_beta   90.00
_cell.angle_gamma   90.00
#
_symmetry.space_group_name_H-M   'P 1'
#
loop_
_entity.id
_entity.type
_entity.pdbx_description
1 polymer ?
#
loop_
_entity_poly.entity_id
_entity_poly.type
_entity_poly.pdbx_seq_one_letter_code
_entity_poly.pdbx_strand_id
1 'polypeptide(L)'
;MFCHQCEQTPRGGCKIIGVCGKNEVIASLQDILVFGLKGIAAYRTHAYQLGYTDPFVDATTHEALYMTLTNSNFNEQEHFEMAMKVGKAAIRVMELLDRAHTERFGIPQPVRVSQNKIEGKAFW
;
A
#
# COMPACT_ATOMS: atom_id res chain seq x y z
N MET A 1 -12.79 15.63 3.83
CA MET A 1 -11.39 15.35 4.25
C MET A 1 -11.29 15.19 5.77
N PHE A 2 -10.24 14.53 6.28
CA PHE A 2 -9.87 14.57 7.70
C PHE A 2 -8.35 14.46 7.85
N CYS A 3 -7.67 15.56 8.23
CA CYS A 3 -6.21 15.58 8.32
C CYS A 3 -5.73 16.22 9.64
N HIS A 4 -4.88 15.53 10.37
CA HIS A 4 -4.35 15.95 11.68
C HIS A 4 -2.84 15.71 11.85
N GLN A 5 -2.09 15.60 10.74
CA GLN A 5 -0.67 15.21 10.77
C GLN A 5 0.29 16.31 11.23
N CYS A 6 -0.10 17.59 11.20
CA CYS A 6 0.77 18.72 11.50
C CYS A 6 0.37 19.43 12.79
N GLU A 7 1.34 20.11 13.42
CA GLU A 7 1.16 20.88 14.66
C GLU A 7 0.07 21.95 14.56
N GLN A 8 -0.08 22.58 13.39
CA GLN A 8 -1.03 23.66 13.16
C GLN A 8 -2.48 23.20 13.02
N THR A 9 -2.76 21.90 13.11
CA THR A 9 -4.12 21.36 12.96
C THR A 9 -5.05 21.91 14.05
N PRO A 10 -6.28 22.36 13.72
CA PRO A 10 -7.22 22.82 14.73
C PRO A 10 -7.65 21.66 15.63
N ARG A 11 -8.16 21.96 16.83
CA ARG A 11 -8.72 20.94 17.73
C ARG A 11 -9.80 20.14 16.99
N GLY A 12 -9.57 18.83 16.83
CA GLY A 12 -10.47 17.93 16.10
C GLY A 12 -10.20 17.77 14.60
N GLY A 13 -9.06 18.28 14.09
CA GLY A 13 -8.58 18.02 12.73
C GLY A 13 -9.15 18.95 11.64
N CYS A 14 -8.44 19.04 10.52
CA CYS A 14 -8.90 19.77 9.32
C CYS A 14 -9.99 18.97 8.60
N LYS A 15 -11.22 19.53 8.47
CA LYS A 15 -12.40 18.83 7.93
C LYS A 15 -12.92 19.35 6.58
N ILE A 16 -12.73 20.63 6.28
CA ILE A 16 -13.21 21.29 5.05
C ILE A 16 -12.02 21.69 4.17
N ILE A 17 -11.06 22.42 4.73
CA ILE A 17 -9.78 22.77 4.13
C ILE A 17 -8.67 22.62 5.18
N GLY A 18 -7.47 22.30 4.75
CA GLY A 18 -6.29 22.30 5.59
C GLY A 18 -5.86 23.72 5.96
N VAL A 19 -5.40 23.93 7.20
CA VAL A 19 -4.75 25.19 7.60
C VAL A 19 -3.54 25.54 6.72
N CYS A 20 -2.90 24.52 6.14
CA CYS A 20 -1.80 24.64 5.19
C CYS A 20 -2.25 24.92 3.74
N GLY A 21 -3.55 25.11 3.48
CA GLY A 21 -4.09 25.31 2.14
C GLY A 21 -4.41 24.02 1.36
N LYS A 22 -4.20 22.83 1.95
CA LYS A 22 -4.56 21.55 1.32
C LYS A 22 -6.08 21.44 1.15
N ASN A 23 -6.56 21.31 -0.08
CA ASN A 23 -7.98 21.12 -0.38
C ASN A 23 -8.43 19.67 -0.15
N GLU A 24 -9.74 19.43 -0.26
CA GLU A 24 -10.32 18.11 0.00
C GLU A 24 -9.93 17.04 -1.04
N VAL A 25 -9.70 17.44 -2.28
CA VAL A 25 -9.32 16.54 -3.39
C VAL A 25 -7.93 15.98 -3.14
N ILE A 26 -6.95 16.87 -2.90
CA ILE A 26 -5.57 16.50 -2.58
C ILE A 26 -5.53 15.66 -1.30
N ALA A 27 -6.27 16.07 -0.26
CA ALA A 27 -6.34 15.29 0.97
C ALA A 27 -6.85 13.86 0.73
N SER A 28 -7.92 13.70 -0.05
CA SER A 28 -8.49 12.39 -0.38
C SER A 28 -7.57 11.55 -1.26
N LEU A 29 -6.86 12.18 -2.21
CA LEU A 29 -5.84 11.50 -3.02
C LEU A 29 -4.68 11.00 -2.13
N GLN A 30 -4.18 11.83 -1.21
CA GLN A 30 -3.15 11.41 -0.25
C GLN A 30 -3.62 10.24 0.62
N ASP A 31 -4.88 10.22 1.06
CA ASP A 31 -5.46 9.08 1.79
C ASP A 31 -5.48 7.80 0.93
N ILE A 32 -5.83 7.92 -0.36
CA ILE A 32 -5.80 6.81 -1.33
C ILE A 32 -4.36 6.29 -1.53
N LEU A 33 -3.37 7.19 -1.64
CA LEU A 33 -1.96 6.79 -1.75
C LEU A 33 -1.55 5.94 -0.54
N VAL A 34 -1.79 6.44 0.67
CA VAL A 34 -1.44 5.73 1.91
C VAL A 34 -2.19 4.40 2.01
N PHE A 35 -3.46 4.34 1.61
CA PHE A 35 -4.23 3.10 1.58
C PHE A 35 -3.62 2.07 0.62
N GLY A 36 -3.27 2.47 -0.61
CA GLY A 36 -2.62 1.60 -1.59
C GLY A 36 -1.25 1.10 -1.10
N LEU A 37 -0.48 1.97 -0.46
CA LEU A 37 0.83 1.61 0.12
C LEU A 37 0.72 0.57 1.23
N LYS A 38 -0.33 0.61 2.07
CA LYS A 38 -0.57 -0.45 3.08
C LYS A 38 -0.80 -1.81 2.42
N GLY A 39 -1.54 -1.84 1.32
CA GLY A 39 -1.71 -3.05 0.51
C GLY A 39 -0.37 -3.56 -0.04
N ILE A 40 0.39 -2.68 -0.69
CA ILE A 40 1.74 -3.00 -1.20
C ILE A 40 2.65 -3.55 -0.10
N ALA A 41 2.64 -2.93 1.08
CA ALA A 41 3.48 -3.34 2.21
C ALA A 41 3.20 -4.78 2.66
N ALA A 42 1.93 -5.23 2.64
CA ALA A 42 1.58 -6.61 3.00
C ALA A 42 2.25 -7.64 2.06
N TYR A 43 2.10 -7.46 0.75
CA TYR A 43 2.73 -8.36 -0.25
C TYR A 43 4.25 -8.22 -0.23
N ARG A 44 4.76 -6.98 -0.14
CA ARG A 44 6.20 -6.68 -0.17
C ARG A 44 6.93 -7.30 1.02
N THR A 45 6.33 -7.27 2.21
CA THR A 45 6.88 -7.87 3.43
C THR A 45 7.00 -9.38 3.27
N HIS A 46 5.99 -10.03 2.72
CA HIS A 46 6.04 -11.47 2.51
C HIS A 46 7.07 -11.87 1.44
N ALA A 47 7.11 -11.15 0.32
CA ALA A 47 8.14 -11.35 -0.71
C ALA A 47 9.56 -11.15 -0.14
N TYR A 48 9.75 -10.17 0.74
CA TYR A 48 11.03 -9.93 1.42
C TYR A 48 11.48 -11.11 2.27
N GLN A 49 10.56 -11.71 3.05
CA GLN A 49 10.85 -12.88 3.88
C GLN A 49 11.31 -14.09 3.05
N LEU A 50 10.89 -14.16 1.79
CA LEU A 50 11.33 -15.18 0.82
C LEU A 50 12.62 -14.80 0.09
N GLY A 51 13.20 -13.61 0.34
CA GLY A 51 14.45 -13.14 -0.26
C GLY A 51 14.28 -12.31 -1.53
N TYR A 52 13.06 -11.87 -1.87
CA TYR A 52 12.77 -11.15 -3.11
C TYR A 52 12.54 -9.66 -2.87
N THR A 53 13.00 -8.85 -3.81
CA THR A 53 12.90 -7.38 -3.76
C THR A 53 12.62 -6.80 -5.15
N ASP A 54 11.93 -5.67 -5.21
CA ASP A 54 11.74 -4.88 -6.44
C ASP A 54 12.06 -3.40 -6.14
N PRO A 55 13.16 -2.84 -6.70
CA PRO A 55 13.54 -1.44 -6.48
C PRO A 55 12.48 -0.42 -6.92
N PHE A 56 11.67 -0.74 -7.93
CA PHE A 56 10.60 0.16 -8.38
C PHE A 56 9.49 0.26 -7.33
N VAL A 57 9.13 -0.86 -6.70
CA VAL A 57 8.12 -0.89 -5.62
C VAL A 57 8.63 -0.10 -4.42
N ASP A 58 9.90 -0.32 -4.06
CA ASP A 58 10.53 0.35 -2.92
C ASP A 58 10.66 1.87 -3.16
N ALA A 59 11.11 2.29 -4.36
CA ALA A 59 11.19 3.70 -4.73
C ALA A 59 9.81 4.37 -4.75
N THR A 60 8.81 3.72 -5.37
CA THR A 60 7.43 4.23 -5.41
C THR A 60 6.86 4.41 -4.01
N THR A 61 7.16 3.50 -3.09
CA THR A 61 6.71 3.58 -1.70
C THR A 61 7.28 4.82 -1.02
N HIS A 62 8.59 5.07 -1.14
CA HIS A 62 9.22 6.25 -0.55
C HIS A 62 8.71 7.56 -1.15
N GLU A 63 8.61 7.64 -2.48
CA GLU A 63 8.14 8.84 -3.18
C GLU A 63 6.69 9.17 -2.82
N ALA A 64 5.80 8.18 -2.81
CA ALA A 64 4.41 8.37 -2.47
C ALA A 64 4.24 8.81 -1.01
N LEU A 65 4.99 8.23 -0.06
CA LEU A 65 4.98 8.69 1.33
C LEU A 65 5.48 10.14 1.46
N TYR A 66 6.57 10.48 0.78
CA TYR A 66 7.11 11.84 0.79
C TYR A 66 6.09 12.86 0.27
N MET A 67 5.40 12.54 -0.82
CA MET A 67 4.37 13.41 -1.41
C MET A 67 3.20 13.70 -0.45
N THR A 68 2.94 12.84 0.53
CA THR A 68 1.86 13.03 1.52
C THR A 68 2.25 13.92 2.71
N LEU A 69 3.52 14.31 2.82
CA LEU A 69 4.00 15.16 3.91
C LEU A 69 3.42 16.58 3.82
N THR A 70 3.31 17.22 4.99
CA THR A 70 2.80 18.59 5.10
C THR A 70 3.67 19.54 4.28
N ASN A 71 3.02 20.37 3.46
CA ASN A 71 3.66 21.37 2.59
C ASN A 71 4.61 20.79 1.53
N SER A 72 4.52 19.50 1.20
CA SER A 72 5.38 18.91 0.18
C SER A 72 4.89 19.14 -1.25
N ASN A 73 3.59 18.98 -1.51
CA ASN A 73 3.03 19.06 -2.85
C ASN A 73 1.55 19.49 -2.79
N PHE A 74 1.14 20.39 -3.68
CA PHE A 74 -0.25 20.87 -3.81
C PHE A 74 -0.79 20.78 -5.24
N ASN A 75 -0.12 20.05 -6.15
CA ASN A 75 -0.55 19.84 -7.52
C ASN A 75 -1.45 18.59 -7.60
N GLU A 76 -2.74 18.77 -7.92
CA GLU A 76 -3.71 17.68 -8.03
C GLU A 76 -3.35 16.65 -9.10
N GLN A 77 -2.85 17.10 -10.25
CA GLN A 77 -2.50 16.22 -11.37
C GLN A 77 -1.33 15.29 -10.99
N GLU A 78 -0.32 15.82 -10.28
CA GLU A 78 0.81 15.02 -9.81
C GLU A 78 0.39 13.98 -8.76
N HIS A 79 -0.58 14.32 -7.89
CA HIS A 79 -1.14 13.34 -6.94
C HIS A 79 -1.91 12.23 -7.67
N PHE A 80 -2.66 12.57 -8.71
CA PHE A 80 -3.34 11.58 -9.54
C PHE A 80 -2.34 10.67 -10.27
N GLU A 81 -1.28 11.23 -10.85
CA GLU A 81 -0.22 10.45 -11.49
C GLU A 81 0.53 9.55 -10.50
N MET A 82 0.78 10.04 -9.28
CA MET A 82 1.34 9.23 -8.20
C MET A 82 0.40 8.08 -7.82
N ALA A 83 -0.92 8.30 -7.80
CA ALA A 83 -1.89 7.23 -7.54
C ALA A 83 -1.84 6.15 -8.61
N MET A 84 -1.71 6.54 -9.89
CA MET A 84 -1.50 5.60 -10.99
C MET A 84 -0.16 4.87 -10.87
N LYS A 85 0.92 5.54 -10.42
CA LYS A 85 2.22 4.92 -10.16
C LYS A 85 2.13 3.90 -9.02
N VAL A 86 1.43 4.21 -7.93
CA VAL A 86 1.13 3.29 -6.82
C VAL A 86 0.34 2.08 -7.33
N GLY A 87 -0.66 2.27 -8.20
CA GLY A 87 -1.38 1.17 -8.84
C GLY A 87 -0.48 0.23 -9.63
N LYS A 88 0.49 0.77 -10.39
CA LYS A 88 1.50 -0.04 -11.10
C LYS A 88 2.41 -0.80 -10.12
N ALA A 89 2.83 -0.18 -9.02
CA ALA A 89 3.62 -0.84 -7.99
C ALA A 89 2.85 -1.98 -7.30
N ALA A 90 1.53 -1.84 -7.13
CA ALA A 90 0.67 -2.90 -6.60
C ALA A 90 0.64 -4.14 -7.50
N ILE A 91 0.59 -3.97 -8.83
CA ILE A 91 0.67 -5.10 -9.76
C ILE A 91 2.04 -5.76 -9.67
N ARG A 92 3.12 -4.97 -9.71
CA ARG A 92 4.49 -5.49 -9.67
C ARG A 92 4.82 -6.26 -8.39
N VAL A 93 4.31 -5.82 -7.23
CA VAL A 93 4.55 -6.55 -5.98
C VAL A 93 3.78 -7.88 -5.93
N MET A 94 2.60 -7.96 -6.58
CA MET A 94 1.88 -9.22 -6.74
C MET A 94 2.64 -10.18 -7.66
N GLU A 95 3.17 -9.69 -8.78
CA GLU A 95 4.04 -10.48 -9.68
C GLU A 95 5.33 -10.94 -8.96
N LEU A 96 5.93 -10.07 -8.14
CA LEU A 96 7.11 -10.40 -7.34
C LEU A 96 6.81 -11.55 -6.37
N LEU A 97 5.66 -11.49 -5.68
CA LEU A 97 5.28 -12.53 -4.73
C LEU A 97 4.89 -13.84 -5.43
N ASP A 98 4.18 -13.78 -6.55
CA ASP A 98 3.86 -14.96 -7.36
C ASP A 98 5.14 -15.69 -7.79
N ARG A 99 6.14 -14.94 -8.29
CA ARG A 99 7.46 -15.51 -8.59
C ARG A 99 8.12 -16.11 -7.35
N ALA A 100 8.11 -15.40 -6.22
CA ALA A 100 8.69 -15.90 -4.99
C ALA A 100 8.04 -17.22 -4.52
N HIS A 101 6.72 -17.35 -4.65
CA HIS A 101 5.99 -18.58 -4.31
C HIS A 101 6.28 -19.71 -5.29
N THR A 102 6.21 -19.45 -6.58
CA THR A 102 6.41 -20.49 -7.61
C THR A 102 7.83 -21.02 -7.65
N GLU A 103 8.84 -20.16 -7.43
CA GLU A 103 10.24 -20.58 -7.34
C GLU A 103 10.55 -21.33 -6.03
N ARG A 104 9.91 -20.96 -4.92
CA ARG A 104 10.16 -21.56 -3.60
C ARG A 104 9.38 -22.84 -3.34
N PHE A 105 8.11 -22.88 -3.74
CA PHE A 105 7.15 -23.94 -3.41
C PHE A 105 6.68 -24.75 -4.62
N GLY A 106 7.06 -24.33 -5.84
CA GLY A 106 6.61 -24.93 -7.09
C GLY A 106 5.32 -24.30 -7.61
N ILE A 107 5.01 -24.59 -8.89
CA ILE A 107 3.81 -24.09 -9.55
C ILE A 107 2.59 -24.84 -9.00
N PRO A 108 1.56 -24.13 -8.49
CA PRO A 108 0.33 -24.76 -8.01
C PRO A 108 -0.30 -25.68 -9.07
N GLN A 109 -0.68 -26.89 -8.67
CA GLN A 109 -1.37 -27.87 -9.52
C GLN A 109 -2.73 -28.23 -8.93
N PRO A 110 -3.73 -28.59 -9.76
CA PRO A 110 -5.00 -29.10 -9.27
C PRO A 110 -4.79 -30.32 -8.36
N VAL A 111 -5.25 -30.22 -7.11
CA VAL A 111 -5.11 -31.29 -6.11
C VAL A 111 -6.43 -31.48 -5.37
N ARG A 112 -6.76 -32.73 -5.05
CA ARG A 112 -7.94 -33.05 -4.23
C ARG A 112 -7.59 -32.88 -2.75
N VAL A 113 -8.08 -31.81 -2.13
CA VAL A 113 -7.92 -31.57 -0.68
C VAL A 113 -9.02 -32.30 0.08
N SER A 114 -8.67 -33.17 1.03
CA SER A 114 -9.66 -33.89 1.86
C SER A 114 -10.24 -32.98 2.94
N GLN A 115 -11.56 -33.03 3.15
CA GLN A 115 -12.23 -32.38 4.29
C GLN A 115 -12.27 -33.26 5.55
N ASN A 116 -11.43 -34.31 5.63
CA ASN A 116 -11.51 -35.32 6.69
C ASN A 116 -11.53 -34.66 8.07
N LYS A 117 -12.70 -34.67 8.72
CA LYS A 117 -12.88 -34.22 10.10
C LYS A 117 -12.41 -35.34 11.00
N ILE A 118 -11.15 -35.28 11.39
CA ILE A 118 -10.56 -36.22 12.33
C ILE A 118 -10.72 -35.61 13.72
N GLU A 119 -11.25 -36.37 14.68
CA GLU A 119 -11.29 -35.93 16.08
C GLU A 119 -9.88 -35.78 16.63
N GLY A 120 -9.56 -34.60 17.16
CA GLY A 120 -8.24 -34.29 17.71
C GLY A 120 -8.05 -32.80 17.99
N LYS A 121 -6.93 -32.45 18.61
CA LYS A 121 -6.53 -31.04 18.79
C LYS A 121 -6.08 -30.49 17.44
N ALA A 122 -6.77 -29.46 16.96
CA ALA A 122 -6.40 -28.77 15.74
C ALA A 122 -5.51 -27.56 16.05
N PHE A 123 -4.55 -27.30 15.16
CA PHE A 123 -3.90 -26.00 15.02
C PHE A 123 -4.43 -25.38 13.73
N TRP A 124 -5.00 -24.19 13.85
CA TRP A 124 -5.47 -23.38 12.72
C TRP A 124 -4.44 -22.32 12.39
#